data_AF-A0A3D3R5Z4-F1
#
_entry.id   AF-A0A3D3R5Z4-F1
#
_cell.length_a   1.000
_cell.length_b   1.000
_cell.length_c   1.000
_cell.angle_alpha   90.00
_cell.angle_beta   90.00
_cell.angle_gamma   90.00
#
_symmetry.space_group_name_H-M   'P 1'
#
loop_
_entity.id
_entity.type
_entity.pdbx_description
1 polymer ?
#
loop_
_entity_poly.entity_id
_entity_poly.type
_entity_poly.pdbx_seq_one_letter_code
_entity_poly.pdbx_strand_id
1 'polypeptide(L)'
;REIAVKEVWNNVSRLRDQLVTEGLPVPRIVAGATGSFPIFAGIDDPDIEVCPGTCVLHDVGYGELFPDLKFTPAALVLTRVISRPDAERITFDLGYKAIASDPAMENRCRFPDLPDAKPELQNEEHLVVLSERAADFQPGDELLAIPRHVCPTSALHKSVTVVSDGKVVDHWNVAARDRYITV
;
A
#
# COMPACT_ATOMS: atom_id res chain seq x y z
N ARG A 1 4.65 16.96 10.03
CA ARG A 1 3.27 16.60 9.63
C ARG A 1 2.22 17.49 10.30
N GLU A 2 2.26 17.63 11.62
CA GLU A 2 1.29 18.45 12.38
C GLU A 2 1.21 19.91 11.92
N ILE A 3 2.35 20.58 11.72
CA ILE A 3 2.39 21.96 11.21
C ILE A 3 1.62 22.09 9.88
N ALA A 4 1.91 21.22 8.92
CA ALA A 4 1.25 21.23 7.61
C ALA A 4 -0.25 20.95 7.71
N VAL A 5 -0.68 20.01 8.57
CA VAL A 5 -2.11 19.75 8.80
C VAL A 5 -2.80 20.97 9.40
N LYS A 6 -2.19 21.63 10.40
CA LYS A 6 -2.75 22.85 11.01
C LYS A 6 -2.84 24.00 10.00
N GLU A 7 -1.85 24.16 9.14
CA GLU A 7 -1.88 25.17 8.08
C GLU A 7 -3.03 24.93 7.08
N VAL A 8 -3.19 23.68 6.61
CA VAL A 8 -4.32 23.30 5.74
C VAL A 8 -5.64 23.51 6.45
N TRP A 9 -5.75 23.08 7.71
CA TRP A 9 -6.96 23.24 8.51
C TRP A 9 -7.36 24.71 8.66
N ASN A 10 -6.41 25.60 8.96
CA ASN A 10 -6.67 27.03 9.10
C ASN A 10 -7.23 27.66 7.81
N ASN A 11 -6.82 27.16 6.64
CA ASN A 11 -7.35 27.63 5.36
C ASN A 11 -8.76 27.09 5.11
N VAL A 12 -8.99 25.80 5.42
CA VAL A 12 -10.30 25.15 5.24
C VAL A 12 -11.34 25.74 6.19
N SER A 13 -11.02 25.94 7.46
CA SER A 13 -11.93 26.53 8.45
C SER A 13 -12.27 27.98 8.11
N ARG A 14 -11.30 28.78 7.65
CA ARG A 14 -11.56 30.14 7.17
C ARG A 14 -12.54 30.15 5.99
N LEU A 15 -12.36 29.25 5.02
CA LEU A 15 -13.28 29.12 3.89
C LEU A 15 -14.68 28.70 4.36
N ARG A 16 -14.78 27.72 5.26
CA ARG A 16 -16.05 27.32 5.87
C ARG A 16 -16.76 28.52 6.51
N ASP A 17 -16.04 29.28 7.35
CA ASP A 17 -16.63 30.39 8.10
C ASP A 17 -17.11 31.52 7.16
N GLN A 18 -16.40 31.75 6.05
CA GLN A 18 -16.83 32.67 4.99
C GLN A 18 -18.14 32.21 4.34
N LEU A 19 -18.22 30.94 3.94
CA LEU A 19 -19.44 30.36 3.34
C LEU A 19 -20.63 30.44 4.30
N VAL A 20 -20.44 30.09 5.57
CA VAL A 20 -21.48 30.17 6.60
C VAL A 20 -21.96 31.60 6.80
N THR A 21 -21.05 32.58 6.80
CA THR A 21 -21.40 34.01 6.88
C THR A 21 -22.24 34.48 5.69
N GLU A 22 -22.00 33.92 4.50
CA GLU A 22 -22.77 34.18 3.29
C GLU A 22 -24.12 33.42 3.24
N GLY A 23 -24.47 32.69 4.30
CA GLY A 23 -25.70 31.89 4.37
C GLY A 23 -25.63 30.55 3.64
N LEU A 24 -24.41 30.10 3.27
CA LEU A 24 -24.16 28.81 2.65
C LEU A 24 -23.71 27.80 3.72
N PRO A 25 -24.56 26.84 4.12
CA PRO A 25 -24.21 25.88 5.17
C PRO A 25 -23.12 24.90 4.70
N VAL A 26 -22.18 24.60 5.59
CA VAL A 26 -21.12 23.60 5.37
C VAL A 26 -21.25 22.51 6.45
N PRO A 27 -22.13 21.52 6.26
CA PRO A 27 -22.45 20.53 7.30
C PRO A 27 -21.39 19.44 7.47
N ARG A 28 -20.35 19.44 6.61
CA ARG A 28 -19.31 18.41 6.62
C ARG A 28 -18.03 18.89 5.93
N ILE A 29 -16.89 18.53 6.52
CA ILE A 29 -15.54 18.67 5.96
C ILE A 29 -14.89 17.29 5.94
N VAL A 30 -14.62 16.75 4.75
CA VAL A 30 -13.92 15.46 4.61
C VAL A 30 -12.42 15.73 4.45
N ALA A 31 -11.59 15.23 5.37
CA ALA A 31 -10.15 15.50 5.39
C ALA A 31 -9.34 14.32 5.93
N GLY A 32 -8.01 14.37 5.83
CA GLY A 32 -7.15 13.39 6.46
C GLY A 32 -7.08 12.04 5.73
N ALA A 33 -6.12 11.90 4.82
CA ALA A 33 -5.70 10.61 4.29
C ALA A 33 -4.95 9.80 5.36
N THR A 34 -4.63 8.53 5.09
CA THR A 34 -3.94 7.62 6.03
C THR A 34 -2.76 8.26 6.75
N GLY A 35 -1.95 9.08 6.06
CA GLY A 35 -0.80 9.73 6.67
C GLY A 35 -1.16 10.82 7.69
N SER A 36 -2.25 11.56 7.48
CA SER A 36 -2.60 12.76 8.25
C SER A 36 -3.85 12.61 9.12
N PHE A 37 -4.66 11.57 8.92
CA PHE A 37 -5.94 11.39 9.60
C PHE A 37 -5.85 11.44 11.14
N PRO A 38 -4.80 10.92 11.82
CA PRO A 38 -4.79 10.97 13.29
C PRO A 38 -4.64 12.39 13.82
N ILE A 39 -4.03 13.29 13.04
CA ILE A 39 -3.89 14.70 13.41
C ILE A 39 -5.22 15.42 13.18
N PHE A 40 -5.89 15.18 12.04
CA PHE A 40 -7.22 15.74 11.79
C PHE A 40 -8.25 15.24 12.82
N ALA A 41 -8.19 13.97 13.21
CA ALA A 41 -9.06 13.40 14.25
C ALA A 41 -8.82 13.99 15.65
N GLY A 42 -7.68 14.66 15.87
CA GLY A 42 -7.38 15.36 17.12
C GLY A 42 -7.81 16.83 17.13
N ILE A 43 -8.38 17.35 16.04
CA ILE A 43 -8.93 18.70 15.98
C ILE A 43 -10.35 18.65 16.53
N ASP A 44 -10.64 19.49 17.53
CA ASP A 44 -11.96 19.59 18.14
C ASP A 44 -12.92 20.39 17.25
N ASP A 45 -13.40 19.75 16.19
CA ASP A 45 -14.38 20.31 15.27
C ASP A 45 -15.35 19.20 14.79
N PRO A 46 -16.65 19.32 15.11
CA PRO A 46 -17.62 18.24 14.87
C PRO A 46 -17.95 18.03 13.39
N ASP A 47 -17.61 18.98 12.50
CA ASP A 47 -17.90 18.86 11.07
C ASP A 47 -16.84 18.05 10.34
N ILE A 48 -15.71 17.69 10.99
CA ILE A 48 -14.63 16.91 10.37
C ILE A 48 -15.01 15.42 10.30
N GLU A 49 -14.99 14.87 9.08
CA GLU A 49 -15.01 13.43 8.81
C GLU A 49 -13.65 13.01 8.24
N VAL A 50 -12.96 12.06 8.89
CA VAL A 50 -11.67 11.57 8.39
C VAL A 50 -11.83 10.49 7.31
N CYS A 51 -10.97 10.50 6.30
CA CYS A 51 -11.06 9.57 5.15
C CYS A 51 -9.79 8.75 4.87
N PRO A 52 -9.21 8.04 5.85
CA PRO A 52 -8.06 7.16 5.59
C PRO A 52 -8.49 5.90 4.81
N GLY A 53 -7.62 5.42 3.93
CA GLY A 53 -7.88 4.23 3.12
C GLY A 53 -6.77 3.18 3.28
N THR A 54 -5.53 3.57 2.99
CA THR A 54 -4.37 2.67 3.09
C THR A 54 -4.15 2.09 4.48
N CYS A 55 -4.67 2.66 5.58
CA CYS A 55 -4.53 2.06 6.91
C CYS A 55 -5.17 0.66 7.05
N VAL A 56 -6.13 0.31 6.19
CA VAL A 56 -6.84 -0.98 6.24
C VAL A 56 -5.93 -2.15 5.85
N LEU A 57 -5.12 -1.97 4.80
CA LEU A 57 -4.21 -3.00 4.30
C LEU A 57 -2.74 -2.69 4.57
N HIS A 58 -2.39 -1.41 4.64
CA HIS A 58 -1.05 -0.86 4.77
C HIS A 58 -0.06 -1.39 3.71
N ASP A 59 1.12 -0.80 3.65
CA ASP A 59 2.16 -1.17 2.69
C ASP A 59 3.54 -0.69 3.18
N VAL A 60 4.60 -1.10 2.46
CA VAL A 60 5.98 -0.67 2.77
C VAL A 60 6.08 0.85 2.70
N GLY A 61 5.43 1.49 1.73
CA GLY A 61 5.56 2.93 1.47
C GLY A 61 5.04 3.75 2.65
N TYR A 62 3.83 3.46 3.11
CA TYR A 62 3.26 4.12 4.28
C TYR A 62 3.98 3.77 5.58
N GLY A 63 4.48 2.54 5.74
CA GLY A 63 5.28 2.15 6.91
C GLY A 63 6.58 2.95 7.02
N GLU A 64 7.27 3.18 5.90
CA GLU A 64 8.49 3.99 5.86
C GLU A 64 8.21 5.50 5.98
N LEU A 65 7.17 6.01 5.32
CA LEU A 65 6.84 7.45 5.33
C LEU A 65 6.25 7.93 6.66
N PHE A 66 5.52 7.05 7.36
CA PHE A 66 4.79 7.38 8.58
C PHE A 66 5.02 6.32 9.67
N PRO A 67 6.25 6.21 10.20
CA PRO A 67 6.63 5.17 11.17
C PRO A 67 5.88 5.26 12.51
N ASP A 68 5.23 6.40 12.78
CA ASP A 68 4.36 6.57 13.94
C ASP A 68 3.00 5.85 13.79
N LEU A 69 2.59 5.55 12.56
CA LEU A 69 1.39 4.78 12.25
C LEU A 69 1.73 3.29 12.31
N LYS A 70 1.49 2.69 13.48
CA LYS A 70 1.85 1.29 13.79
C LYS A 70 0.88 0.27 13.19
N PHE A 71 0.55 0.40 11.90
CA PHE A 71 -0.24 -0.60 11.18
C PHE A 71 0.67 -1.73 10.70
N THR A 72 0.16 -2.96 10.70
CA THR A 72 0.85 -4.11 10.11
C THR A 72 0.34 -4.29 8.68
N PRO A 73 1.24 -4.40 7.67
CA PRO A 73 0.82 -4.76 6.32
C PRO A 73 0.04 -6.08 6.30
N ALA A 74 -1.21 -6.02 5.84
CA ALA A 74 -2.13 -7.14 5.71
C ALA A 74 -2.29 -7.61 4.26
N ALA A 75 -1.87 -6.80 3.27
CA ALA A 75 -1.82 -7.20 1.87
C ALA A 75 -0.43 -7.77 1.52
N LEU A 76 -0.41 -9.01 1.07
CA LEU A 76 0.79 -9.74 0.67
C LEU A 76 0.58 -10.37 -0.70
N VAL A 77 1.64 -10.46 -1.50
CA VAL A 77 1.64 -11.20 -2.76
C VAL A 77 2.47 -12.45 -2.58
N LEU A 78 1.84 -13.62 -2.69
CA LEU A 78 2.54 -14.90 -2.73
C LEU A 78 3.27 -15.05 -4.06
N THR A 79 4.55 -15.38 -3.99
CA THR A 79 5.39 -15.66 -5.16
C THR A 79 6.26 -16.87 -4.88
N ARG A 80 6.74 -17.51 -5.95
CA ARG A 80 7.66 -18.64 -5.90
C ARG A 80 8.97 -18.30 -6.56
N VAL A 81 10.05 -18.86 -6.02
CA VAL A 81 11.32 -18.96 -6.73
C VAL A 81 11.11 -19.88 -7.93
N ILE A 82 11.37 -19.37 -9.13
CA ILE A 82 11.30 -20.15 -10.37
C ILE A 82 12.68 -20.47 -10.95
N SER A 83 13.71 -19.73 -10.52
CA SER A 83 15.08 -19.94 -10.98
C SER A 83 16.09 -19.37 -9.98
N ARG A 84 17.22 -20.06 -9.84
CA ARG A 84 18.43 -19.60 -9.14
C ARG A 84 19.66 -19.98 -9.97
N PRO A 85 19.97 -19.20 -11.02
CA PRO A 85 20.96 -19.60 -12.04
C PRO A 85 22.41 -19.52 -11.55
N ASP A 86 22.67 -18.75 -10.50
CA ASP A 86 24.01 -18.56 -9.92
C ASP A 86 23.94 -18.37 -8.39
N ALA A 87 25.07 -17.99 -7.78
CA ALA A 87 25.21 -17.88 -6.33
C ALA A 87 24.50 -16.68 -5.70
N GLU A 88 24.03 -15.70 -6.49
CA GLU A 88 23.49 -14.43 -6.00
C GLU A 88 22.10 -14.11 -6.57
N ARG A 89 21.72 -14.68 -7.73
CA ARG A 89 20.46 -14.38 -8.40
C ARG A 89 19.34 -15.32 -8.00
N ILE A 90 18.20 -14.71 -7.66
CA ILE A 90 16.91 -15.40 -7.47
C ILE A 90 15.90 -14.77 -8.42
N THR A 91 15.18 -15.59 -9.18
CA THR A 91 14.06 -15.15 -10.00
C THR A 91 12.76 -15.62 -9.40
N PHE A 92 11.84 -14.69 -9.18
CA PHE A 92 10.49 -14.90 -8.69
C PHE A 92 9.47 -14.78 -9.83
N ASP A 93 8.33 -15.47 -9.72
CA ASP A 93 7.14 -15.27 -10.58
C ASP A 93 6.34 -13.99 -10.19
N LEU A 94 7.06 -12.91 -9.86
CA LEU A 94 6.53 -11.64 -9.35
C LEU A 94 6.74 -10.49 -10.35
N GLY A 95 6.16 -10.60 -11.54
CA GLY A 95 6.17 -9.52 -12.53
C GLY A 95 5.21 -8.38 -12.22
N TYR A 96 5.21 -7.34 -13.06
CA TYR A 96 4.33 -6.18 -12.88
C TYR A 96 2.84 -6.43 -13.22
N LYS A 97 2.48 -7.65 -13.65
CA LYS A 97 1.10 -8.11 -13.68
C LYS A 97 0.59 -8.60 -12.32
N ALA A 98 1.49 -8.91 -11.38
CA ALA A 98 1.15 -9.36 -10.04
C ALA A 98 1.34 -8.26 -8.97
N ILE A 99 2.30 -7.35 -9.18
CA ILE A 99 2.61 -6.25 -8.27
C ILE A 99 2.75 -4.93 -9.02
N ALA A 100 2.32 -3.81 -8.44
CA ALA A 100 2.33 -2.54 -9.16
C ALA A 100 3.73 -2.10 -9.60
N SER A 101 3.83 -1.55 -10.81
CA SER A 101 5.07 -1.01 -11.37
C SER A 101 5.42 0.41 -10.88
N ASP A 102 4.63 0.96 -9.96
CA ASP A 102 4.81 2.25 -9.31
C ASP A 102 5.11 2.01 -7.82
N PRO A 103 6.26 2.46 -7.26
CA PRO A 103 7.26 3.37 -7.84
C PRO A 103 8.40 2.66 -8.59
N ALA A 104 9.58 3.29 -8.70
CA ALA A 104 10.79 2.72 -9.31
C ALA A 104 11.10 1.31 -8.79
N MET A 105 11.68 0.47 -9.64
CA MET A 105 11.77 -0.99 -9.47
C MET A 105 12.37 -1.42 -8.12
N GLU A 106 13.44 -0.75 -7.69
CA GLU A 106 14.14 -0.97 -6.43
C GLU A 106 13.23 -0.80 -5.18
N ASN A 107 12.08 -0.18 -5.37
CA ASN A 107 11.14 0.16 -4.33
C ASN A 107 9.79 -0.55 -4.47
N ARG A 108 9.54 -1.42 -5.45
CA ARG A 108 8.17 -1.95 -5.66
C ARG A 108 7.66 -2.88 -4.56
N CYS A 109 8.56 -3.59 -3.87
CA CYS A 109 8.18 -4.48 -2.77
C CYS A 109 9.34 -4.74 -1.80
N ARG A 110 9.02 -5.43 -0.70
CA ARG A 110 9.97 -6.00 0.25
C ARG A 110 9.59 -7.44 0.57
N PHE A 111 10.59 -8.28 0.81
CA PHE A 111 10.42 -9.66 1.26
C PHE A 111 10.82 -9.74 2.73
N PRO A 112 9.90 -10.03 3.67
CA PRO A 112 10.26 -10.20 5.08
C PRO A 112 11.31 -11.30 5.31
N ASP A 113 11.21 -12.39 4.56
CA ASP A 113 12.12 -13.54 4.68
C ASP A 113 13.45 -13.35 3.91
N LEU A 114 13.52 -12.35 3.03
CA LEU A 114 14.69 -11.99 2.22
C LEU A 114 14.94 -10.47 2.21
N PRO A 115 15.29 -9.87 3.36
CA PRO A 115 15.37 -8.42 3.53
C PRO A 115 16.52 -7.76 2.75
N ASP A 116 17.53 -8.52 2.33
CA ASP A 116 18.68 -8.06 1.55
C ASP A 116 18.47 -8.15 0.02
N ALA A 117 17.29 -8.60 -0.43
CA ALA A 117 16.95 -8.67 -1.85
C ALA A 117 17.06 -7.29 -2.54
N LYS A 118 17.92 -7.21 -3.55
CA LYS A 118 18.09 -6.03 -4.41
C LYS A 118 17.52 -6.32 -5.80
N PRO A 119 16.41 -5.68 -6.20
CA PRO A 119 15.88 -5.84 -7.56
C PRO A 119 16.93 -5.52 -8.64
N GLU A 120 17.14 -6.44 -9.57
CA GLU A 120 18.05 -6.30 -10.71
C GLU A 120 17.27 -6.06 -12.02
N LEU A 121 16.17 -6.80 -12.20
CA LEU A 121 15.33 -6.74 -13.39
C LEU A 121 13.89 -7.09 -13.02
N GLN A 122 12.92 -6.43 -13.63
CA GLN A 122 11.52 -6.85 -13.55
C GLN A 122 10.83 -6.72 -14.91
N ASN A 123 10.12 -7.76 -15.32
CA ASN A 123 9.31 -7.81 -16.53
C ASN A 123 7.84 -8.15 -16.21
N GLU A 124 7.05 -8.47 -17.24
CA GLU A 124 5.62 -8.74 -17.11
C GLU A 124 5.31 -9.80 -16.06
N GLU A 125 6.12 -10.86 -16.00
CA GLU A 125 5.85 -12.08 -15.22
C GLU A 125 6.93 -12.37 -14.16
N HIS A 126 8.08 -11.69 -14.21
CA HIS A 126 9.24 -12.05 -13.39
C HIS A 126 9.89 -10.86 -12.69
N LEU A 127 10.39 -11.12 -11.48
CA LEU A 127 11.31 -10.25 -10.74
C LEU A 127 12.62 -11.01 -10.47
N VAL A 128 13.74 -10.47 -10.92
CA VAL A 128 15.09 -10.93 -10.59
C VAL A 128 15.64 -10.06 -9.48
N VAL A 129 16.16 -10.69 -8.43
CA VAL A 129 16.86 -10.01 -7.34
C VAL A 129 18.25 -10.58 -7.16
N LEU A 130 19.15 -9.75 -6.63
CA LEU A 130 20.45 -10.13 -6.11
C LEU A 130 20.37 -10.23 -4.59
N SER A 131 20.93 -11.28 -4.00
CA SER A 131 21.03 -11.50 -2.56
C SER A 131 22.20 -12.42 -2.22
N GLU A 132 22.91 -12.10 -1.14
CA GLU A 132 23.97 -12.98 -0.60
C GLU A 132 23.40 -14.29 -0.02
N ARG A 133 22.08 -14.31 0.21
CA ARG A 133 21.32 -15.45 0.75
C ARG A 133 20.67 -16.29 -0.33
N ALA A 134 20.99 -16.09 -1.62
CA ALA A 134 20.38 -16.87 -2.69
C ALA A 134 20.57 -18.40 -2.52
N ALA A 135 21.67 -18.82 -1.89
CA ALA A 135 21.94 -20.22 -1.57
C ALA A 135 20.88 -20.87 -0.64
N ASP A 136 20.15 -20.07 0.15
CA ASP A 136 19.10 -20.53 1.08
C ASP A 136 17.82 -20.96 0.35
N PHE A 137 17.69 -20.63 -0.95
CA PHE A 137 16.48 -20.86 -1.73
C PHE A 137 16.71 -21.81 -2.91
N GLN A 138 15.65 -22.50 -3.33
CA GLN A 138 15.60 -23.36 -4.51
C GLN A 138 14.30 -23.12 -5.29
N PRO A 139 14.24 -23.47 -6.59
CA PRO A 139 12.99 -23.42 -7.34
C PRO A 139 11.85 -24.19 -6.64
N GLY A 140 10.71 -23.53 -6.49
CA GLY A 140 9.54 -24.03 -5.77
C GLY A 140 9.34 -23.38 -4.40
N ASP A 141 10.38 -22.81 -3.79
CA ASP A 141 10.25 -22.13 -2.50
C ASP A 141 9.35 -20.91 -2.60
N GLU A 142 8.56 -20.68 -1.55
CA GLU A 142 7.51 -19.66 -1.50
C GLU A 142 7.92 -18.50 -0.61
N LEU A 143 7.64 -17.28 -1.07
CA LEU A 143 7.85 -16.06 -0.31
C LEU A 143 6.61 -15.16 -0.40
N LEU A 144 6.45 -14.34 0.64
CA LEU A 144 5.44 -13.29 0.68
C LEU A 144 6.12 -11.93 0.41
N ALA A 145 5.69 -11.26 -0.65
CA ALA A 145 6.11 -9.90 -0.94
C ALA A 145 5.10 -8.89 -0.37
N ILE A 146 5.59 -7.89 0.37
CA ILE A 146 4.78 -6.74 0.77
C ILE A 146 4.91 -5.69 -0.34
N PRO A 147 3.82 -5.26 -1.00
CA PRO A 147 3.90 -4.19 -1.98
C PRO A 147 4.27 -2.87 -1.32
N ARG A 148 4.92 -1.98 -2.06
CA ARG A 148 5.15 -0.61 -1.59
C ARG A 148 3.94 0.29 -1.73
N HIS A 149 3.10 0.02 -2.72
CA HIS A 149 1.86 0.75 -2.92
C HIS A 149 0.71 -0.26 -3.10
N VAL A 150 -0.10 -0.42 -2.04
CA VAL A 150 -1.16 -1.45 -2.03
C VAL A 150 -2.29 -1.11 -2.99
N CYS A 151 -2.62 0.18 -3.17
CA CYS A 151 -3.74 0.63 -3.99
C CYS A 151 -3.66 0.13 -5.44
N PRO A 152 -2.59 0.44 -6.22
CA PRO A 152 -2.46 -0.06 -7.58
C PRO A 152 -2.23 -1.58 -7.62
N THR A 153 -1.58 -2.17 -6.60
CA THR A 153 -1.36 -3.62 -6.55
C THR A 153 -2.69 -4.37 -6.44
N SER A 154 -3.56 -3.97 -5.52
CA SER A 154 -4.88 -4.58 -5.33
C SER A 154 -5.75 -4.52 -6.59
N ALA A 155 -5.60 -3.47 -7.41
CA ALA A 155 -6.33 -3.30 -8.65
C ALA A 155 -5.92 -4.27 -9.77
N LEU A 156 -4.77 -4.97 -9.65
CA LEU A 156 -4.35 -6.00 -10.59
C LEU A 156 -5.10 -7.32 -10.39
N HIS A 157 -5.66 -7.53 -9.19
CA HIS A 157 -6.24 -8.79 -8.78
C HIS A 157 -7.76 -8.74 -8.85
N LYS A 158 -8.39 -9.78 -9.42
CA LYS A 158 -9.85 -9.93 -9.42
C LYS A 158 -10.40 -10.32 -8.04
N SER A 159 -9.59 -11.01 -7.25
CA SER A 159 -9.95 -11.51 -5.94
C SER A 159 -8.72 -11.59 -5.05
N VAL A 160 -8.95 -11.64 -3.73
CA VAL A 160 -7.93 -11.88 -2.72
C VAL A 160 -8.28 -13.10 -1.90
N THR A 161 -7.27 -13.88 -1.53
CA THR A 161 -7.41 -14.99 -0.58
C THR A 161 -7.20 -14.46 0.82
N VAL A 162 -8.15 -14.74 1.72
CA VAL A 162 -8.10 -14.28 3.11
C VAL A 162 -7.47 -15.36 3.97
N VAL A 163 -6.43 -15.00 4.70
CA VAL A 163 -5.71 -15.90 5.59
C VAL A 163 -5.87 -15.43 7.03
N SER A 164 -6.23 -16.35 7.92
CA SER A 164 -6.30 -16.13 9.37
C SER A 164 -5.76 -17.36 10.08
N ASP A 165 -4.93 -17.16 11.11
CA ASP A 165 -4.26 -18.23 11.87
C ASP A 165 -3.55 -19.26 10.98
N GLY A 166 -2.89 -18.78 9.92
CA GLY A 166 -2.15 -19.61 8.97
C GLY A 166 -3.02 -20.47 8.05
N LYS A 167 -4.34 -20.23 8.00
CA LYS A 167 -5.28 -20.98 7.17
C LYS A 167 -6.05 -20.05 6.24
N VAL A 168 -6.34 -20.53 5.04
CA VAL A 168 -7.29 -19.87 4.14
C VAL A 168 -8.69 -19.98 4.74
N VAL A 169 -9.32 -18.85 5.01
CA VAL A 169 -10.67 -18.79 5.61
C VAL A 169 -11.73 -18.24 4.66
N ASP A 170 -11.33 -17.48 3.64
CA ASP A 170 -12.28 -16.87 2.71
C ASP A 170 -11.60 -16.44 1.39
N HIS A 171 -12.42 -16.03 0.41
CA HIS A 171 -12.01 -15.41 -0.83
C HIS A 171 -12.91 -14.20 -1.13
N TRP A 172 -12.32 -13.01 -1.23
CA TRP A 172 -13.07 -11.79 -1.53
C TRP A 172 -12.86 -11.36 -2.97
N ASN A 173 -13.93 -10.96 -3.64
CA ASN A 173 -13.84 -10.30 -4.93
C ASN A 173 -13.39 -8.84 -4.74
N VAL A 174 -12.45 -8.38 -5.56
CA VAL A 174 -12.11 -6.97 -5.69
C VAL A 174 -13.18 -6.31 -6.58
N ALA A 175 -14.33 -6.02 -5.97
CA ALA A 175 -15.55 -5.63 -6.70
C ALA A 175 -15.36 -4.41 -7.62
N ALA A 176 -14.48 -3.48 -7.26
CA ALA A 176 -14.21 -2.25 -8.02
C ALA A 176 -13.06 -2.38 -9.03
N ARG A 177 -12.52 -3.59 -9.28
CA ARG A 177 -11.47 -3.81 -10.28
C ARG A 177 -11.94 -3.41 -11.68
N ASP A 178 -13.15 -3.84 -12.03
CA ASP A 178 -13.77 -3.67 -13.36
C ASP A 178 -14.43 -2.31 -13.56
N ARG A 179 -13.82 -1.26 -13.00
CA ARG A 179 -14.32 0.10 -13.13
C ARG A 179 -14.11 0.61 -14.55
N TYR A 180 -15.13 1.26 -15.08
CA TYR A 180 -15.05 2.07 -16.29
C TYR A 180 -15.09 3.54 -15.90
N ILE A 181 -14.25 4.35 -16.54
CA ILE A 181 -14.38 5.81 -16.45
C ILE A 181 -15.57 6.18 -17.34
N THR A 182 -16.63 6.71 -16.73
CA THR A 182 -17.88 7.09 -17.42
C THR A 182 -17.95 8.57 -17.78
N VAL A 183 -16.86 9.31 -17.58
CA VAL A 183 -16.72 10.75 -17.82
C VAL A 183 -15.78 11.05 -18.98
#